data_AF-A0A7C3M0Y4-F1
#
_entry.id   AF-A0A7C3M0Y4-F1
#
_cell.length_a   1.000
_cell.length_b   1.000
_cell.length_c   1.000
_cell.angle_alpha   90.00
_cell.angle_beta   90.00
_cell.angle_gamma   90.00
#
_symmetry.space_group_name_H-M   'P 1'
#
loop_
_entity.id
_entity.type
_entity.pdbx_description
1 polymer ?
#
loop_
_entity_poly.entity_id
_entity_poly.type
_entity_poly.pdbx_seq_one_letter_code
_entity_poly.pdbx_strand_id
1 'polypeptide(L)'
;MANKWRQLWADLLLLLVTLIWGSTFVMVKDAIASYPVFPFLALRFGLATLALLLIGWRRLPSLGWKGVGAGALIGLFLFSGYALQTFGLRYTSASKAGFITGLSVVIVPVLSTLFLRRRPAAGALIGVCLATTGLALLALDHDRSIAIGDLLVLGCAFSFALHIVAVSAFAPRTDPLALTIIQVATVTLASGIITLFTDRPWPQPSFETWFAASFTGVLATAVAFFVQTAMQRFTTPTHTALIFAGEPVFAALFGVLLAGDVITARGLAGSILILMGTVAGEIRWSEHTARIISRFLSPHYIAGPMLITLALSDSTPWVWSLLWAVGIALLTLVGPLLILRRELRRGGISDWHISNRKERLRPIPVLLSFLVVIIPLVLLIVLRGPRLLLVGAVIALLLVVCNLVITLGWKISQHVSSIAASTTLIAATLGIGAAPVLLLIPLVAWARVKVKAHTVLQTIAGGVVGVSVTLATLRFWGLV
;
A
#
# COMPACT_ATOMS: atom_id res chain seq x y z
N MET A 1 11.22 -21.98 -13.45
CA MET A 1 11.06 -21.81 -11.98
C MET A 1 12.14 -20.93 -11.36
N ALA A 2 13.42 -21.07 -11.73
CA ALA A 2 14.52 -20.24 -11.20
C ALA A 2 14.32 -18.71 -11.30
N ASN A 3 13.70 -18.21 -12.40
CA ASN A 3 13.47 -16.78 -12.58
C ASN A 3 12.46 -16.17 -11.59
N LYS A 4 11.45 -16.95 -11.12
CA LYS A 4 10.47 -16.45 -10.15
C LYS A 4 11.08 -16.26 -8.77
N TRP A 5 11.92 -17.19 -8.33
CA TRP A 5 12.62 -17.09 -7.05
C TRP A 5 13.59 -15.91 -7.03
N ARG A 6 14.33 -15.67 -8.12
CA ARG A 6 15.23 -14.52 -8.24
C ARG A 6 14.48 -13.18 -8.14
N GLN A 7 13.31 -13.07 -8.77
CA GLN A 7 12.48 -11.88 -8.65
C GLN A 7 11.98 -11.69 -7.21
N LEU A 8 11.44 -12.74 -6.58
CA LEU A 8 10.97 -12.66 -5.19
C LEU A 8 12.09 -12.21 -4.22
N TRP A 9 13.29 -12.76 -4.37
CA TRP A 9 14.45 -12.33 -3.58
C TRP A 9 14.85 -10.87 -3.85
N ALA A 10 14.80 -10.43 -5.10
CA ALA A 10 15.02 -9.02 -5.44
C ALA A 10 13.99 -8.12 -4.75
N ASP A 11 12.72 -8.51 -4.76
CA ASP A 11 11.63 -7.74 -4.14
C ASP A 11 11.79 -7.66 -2.62
N LEU A 12 12.11 -8.78 -1.95
CA LEU A 12 12.37 -8.81 -0.51
C LEU A 12 13.59 -7.95 -0.12
N LEU A 13 14.66 -8.00 -0.91
CA LEU A 13 15.86 -7.20 -0.66
C LEU A 13 15.64 -5.71 -0.94
N LEU A 14 14.84 -5.36 -1.96
CA LEU A 14 14.43 -3.97 -2.22
C LEU A 14 13.49 -3.46 -1.11
N LEU A 15 12.62 -4.31 -0.56
CA LEU A 15 11.80 -3.97 0.59
C LEU A 15 12.64 -3.74 1.84
N LEU A 16 13.69 -4.56 2.05
CA LEU A 16 14.67 -4.34 3.12
C LEU A 16 15.42 -3.01 2.95
N VAL A 17 15.82 -2.66 1.73
CA VAL A 17 16.40 -1.34 1.41
C VAL A 17 15.43 -0.22 1.80
N THR A 18 14.16 -0.38 1.45
CA THR A 18 13.09 0.58 1.77
C THR A 18 12.91 0.75 3.28
N LEU A 19 12.99 -0.35 4.03
CA LEU A 19 12.94 -0.34 5.50
C LEU A 19 14.15 0.39 6.11
N ILE A 20 15.36 0.11 5.59
CA ILE A 20 16.59 0.79 6.02
C ILE A 20 16.47 2.29 5.79
N TRP A 21 16.04 2.72 4.59
CA TRP A 21 15.86 4.15 4.31
C TRP A 21 14.82 4.81 5.19
N GLY A 22 13.67 4.16 5.41
CA GLY A 22 12.63 4.63 6.32
C GLY A 22 13.14 4.91 7.74
N SER A 23 14.08 4.10 8.25
CA SER A 23 14.69 4.31 9.57
C SER A 23 15.61 5.55 9.66
N THR A 24 16.06 6.09 8.52
CA THR A 24 17.13 7.09 8.51
C THR A 24 16.64 8.53 8.66
N PHE A 25 15.35 8.81 8.45
CA PHE A 25 14.81 10.18 8.50
C PHE A 25 15.01 10.85 9.86
N VAL A 26 14.73 10.14 10.96
CA VAL A 26 14.91 10.66 12.33
C VAL A 26 16.38 11.04 12.55
N MET A 27 17.29 10.12 12.26
CA MET A 27 18.73 10.31 12.44
C MET A 27 19.30 11.45 11.60
N VAL A 28 18.89 11.58 10.34
CA VAL A 28 19.38 12.64 9.44
C VAL A 28 18.85 14.00 9.86
N LYS A 29 17.57 14.09 10.27
CA LYS A 29 16.95 15.34 10.73
C LYS A 29 17.69 15.91 11.94
N ASP A 30 18.01 15.06 12.91
CA ASP A 30 18.74 15.46 14.12
C ASP A 30 20.16 15.91 13.77
N ALA A 31 20.86 15.17 12.89
CA ALA A 31 22.21 15.52 12.47
C ALA A 31 22.29 16.87 11.72
N ILE A 32 21.36 17.13 10.79
CA ILE A 32 21.37 18.39 10.00
C ILE A 32 20.83 19.59 10.78
N ALA A 33 20.24 19.39 11.96
CA ALA A 33 19.88 20.48 12.86
C ALA A 33 21.11 21.16 13.46
N SER A 34 22.19 20.39 13.68
CA SER A 34 23.44 20.87 14.27
C SER A 34 24.63 20.94 13.30
N TYR A 35 24.52 20.37 12.10
CA TYR A 35 25.62 20.27 11.14
C TYR A 35 25.20 20.67 9.72
N PRO A 36 26.02 21.42 8.96
CA PRO A 36 25.61 21.86 7.63
C PRO A 36 25.43 20.70 6.63
N VAL A 37 24.49 20.90 5.70
CA VAL A 37 24.00 19.87 4.76
C VAL A 37 25.09 19.26 3.88
N PHE A 38 25.84 20.06 3.12
CA PHE A 38 26.84 19.53 2.18
C PHE A 38 28.03 18.87 2.87
N PRO A 39 28.60 19.45 3.96
CA PRO A 39 29.55 18.75 4.81
C PRO A 39 29.05 17.39 5.32
N PHE A 40 27.79 17.30 5.78
CA PHE A 40 27.18 16.04 6.21
C PHE A 40 27.08 15.02 5.07
N LEU A 41 26.62 15.45 3.89
CA LEU A 41 26.53 14.57 2.71
C LEU A 41 27.92 14.09 2.26
N ALA A 42 28.92 14.97 2.23
CA ALA A 42 30.30 14.60 1.91
C ALA A 42 30.84 13.55 2.89
N LEU A 43 30.57 13.70 4.19
CA LEU A 43 30.96 12.73 5.22
C LEU A 43 30.25 11.37 5.02
N ARG A 44 28.92 11.37 4.94
CA ARG A 44 28.09 10.18 4.74
C ARG A 44 28.50 9.39 3.49
N PHE A 45 28.57 10.05 2.34
CA PHE A 45 28.89 9.41 1.07
C PHE A 45 30.39 9.07 0.98
N GLY A 46 31.26 9.83 1.64
CA GLY A 46 32.68 9.51 1.77
C GLY A 46 32.91 8.19 2.50
N LEU A 47 32.29 8.02 3.67
CA LEU A 47 32.33 6.76 4.42
C LEU A 47 31.78 5.59 3.58
N ALA A 48 30.68 5.81 2.87
CA ALA A 48 30.10 4.82 1.96
C ALA A 48 31.07 4.43 0.82
N THR A 49 31.70 5.43 0.21
CA THR A 49 32.67 5.24 -0.89
C THR A 49 33.86 4.42 -0.42
N LEU A 50 34.41 4.75 0.76
CA LEU A 50 35.52 4.00 1.36
C LEU A 50 35.12 2.55 1.63
N ALA A 51 33.97 2.33 2.26
CA ALA A 51 33.47 0.98 2.54
C ALA A 51 33.31 0.13 1.26
N LEU A 52 32.76 0.72 0.19
CA LEU A 52 32.60 0.04 -1.10
C LEU A 52 33.94 -0.21 -1.79
N LEU A 53 34.89 0.73 -1.73
CA LEU A 53 36.22 0.58 -2.31
C LEU A 53 36.99 -0.55 -1.62
N LEU A 54 36.94 -0.66 -0.30
CA LEU A 54 37.60 -1.73 0.45
C LEU A 54 37.20 -3.12 -0.06
N ILE A 55 35.94 -3.29 -0.46
CA ILE A 55 35.39 -4.58 -0.92
C ILE A 55 35.51 -4.75 -2.45
N GLY A 56 35.38 -3.66 -3.22
CA GLY A 56 35.10 -3.70 -4.65
C GLY A 56 36.07 -2.99 -5.58
N TRP A 57 37.16 -2.39 -5.08
CA TRP A 57 38.08 -1.61 -5.93
C TRP A 57 38.63 -2.40 -7.12
N ARG A 58 38.94 -3.69 -6.94
CA ARG A 58 39.44 -4.58 -8.01
C ARG A 58 38.43 -4.81 -9.14
N ARG A 59 37.16 -4.51 -8.92
CA ARG A 59 36.10 -4.64 -9.93
C ARG A 59 35.93 -3.39 -10.79
N LEU A 60 36.49 -2.24 -10.39
CA LEU A 60 36.38 -0.99 -11.16
C LEU A 60 36.83 -1.11 -12.62
N PRO A 61 37.93 -1.81 -12.96
CA PRO A 61 38.34 -1.98 -14.36
C PRO A 61 37.27 -2.64 -15.25
N SER A 62 36.35 -3.42 -14.68
CA SER A 62 35.29 -4.12 -15.44
C SER A 62 34.24 -3.17 -16.07
N LEU A 63 34.13 -1.93 -15.60
CA LEU A 63 33.17 -0.96 -16.14
C LEU A 63 33.57 -0.43 -17.52
N GLY A 64 34.89 -0.30 -17.77
CA GLY A 64 35.40 0.52 -18.86
C GLY A 64 34.94 1.99 -18.79
N TRP A 65 35.36 2.82 -19.75
CA TRP A 65 35.04 4.25 -19.72
C TRP A 65 33.53 4.54 -19.83
N LYS A 66 32.80 3.75 -20.64
CA LYS A 66 31.34 3.88 -20.81
C LYS A 66 30.60 3.56 -19.51
N GLY A 67 31.03 2.53 -18.78
CA GLY A 67 30.46 2.16 -17.49
C GLY A 67 30.74 3.21 -16.42
N VAL A 68 31.94 3.80 -16.42
CA VAL A 68 32.26 4.93 -15.53
C VAL A 68 31.38 6.14 -15.85
N GLY A 69 31.21 6.49 -17.13
CA GLY A 69 30.30 7.56 -17.55
C GLY A 69 28.84 7.31 -17.13
N ALA A 70 28.36 6.07 -17.25
CA ALA A 70 27.04 5.69 -16.78
C ALA A 70 26.91 5.79 -15.25
N GLY A 71 27.92 5.32 -14.51
CA GLY A 71 27.97 5.45 -13.05
C GLY A 71 27.98 6.89 -12.58
N ALA A 72 28.73 7.76 -13.26
CA ALA A 72 28.78 9.19 -12.96
C ALA A 72 27.43 9.88 -13.25
N LEU A 73 26.78 9.56 -14.38
CA LEU A 73 25.45 10.08 -14.69
C LEU A 73 24.41 9.67 -13.63
N ILE A 74 24.40 8.39 -13.24
CA ILE A 74 23.55 7.88 -12.14
C ILE A 74 23.86 8.63 -10.85
N GLY A 75 25.15 8.80 -10.53
CA GLY A 75 25.62 9.52 -9.36
C GLY A 75 25.20 11.00 -9.34
N LEU A 76 25.14 11.67 -10.49
CA LEU A 76 24.65 13.05 -10.59
C LEU A 76 23.15 13.17 -10.34
N PHE A 77 22.34 12.21 -10.81
CA PHE A 77 20.92 12.14 -10.43
C PHE A 77 20.75 11.88 -8.94
N LEU A 78 21.56 10.97 -8.38
CA LEU A 78 21.55 10.68 -6.95
C LEU A 78 21.93 11.91 -6.12
N PHE A 79 23.02 12.59 -6.49
CA PHE A 79 23.49 13.82 -5.86
C PHE A 79 22.42 14.91 -5.90
N SER A 80 21.84 15.16 -7.07
CA SER A 80 20.77 16.16 -7.22
C SER A 80 19.58 15.85 -6.32
N GLY A 81 19.20 14.56 -6.23
CA GLY A 81 18.13 14.10 -5.34
C GLY A 81 18.42 14.39 -3.87
N TYR A 82 19.60 13.98 -3.37
CA TYR A 82 20.00 14.22 -1.97
C TYR A 82 20.20 15.70 -1.65
N ALA A 83 20.80 16.48 -2.55
CA ALA A 83 21.02 17.90 -2.35
C ALA A 83 19.68 18.66 -2.24
N LEU A 84 18.77 18.43 -3.19
CA LEU A 84 17.45 19.05 -3.20
C LEU A 84 16.60 18.61 -2.01
N GLN A 85 16.64 17.32 -1.63
CA GLN A 85 15.88 16.81 -0.49
C GLN A 85 16.39 17.40 0.83
N THR A 86 17.69 17.34 1.06
CA THR A 86 18.29 17.74 2.34
C THR A 86 18.23 19.25 2.52
N PHE A 87 18.38 20.03 1.45
CA PHE A 87 18.17 21.47 1.51
C PHE A 87 16.68 21.82 1.64
N GLY A 88 15.80 21.10 0.95
CA GLY A 88 14.34 21.27 1.04
C GLY A 88 13.80 21.04 2.46
N LEU A 89 14.37 20.08 3.20
CA LEU A 89 14.03 19.80 4.61
C LEU A 89 14.26 20.99 5.56
N ARG A 90 15.03 22.02 5.15
CA ARG A 90 15.15 23.26 5.94
C ARG A 90 13.88 24.14 5.89
N TYR A 91 13.02 23.93 4.89
CA TYR A 91 11.87 24.79 4.59
C TYR A 91 10.54 24.03 4.53
N THR A 92 10.55 22.70 4.74
CA THR A 92 9.33 21.87 4.78
C THR A 92 9.45 20.82 5.89
N SER A 93 8.34 20.20 6.27
CA SER A 93 8.36 19.14 7.30
C SER A 93 8.92 17.83 6.75
N ALA A 94 9.49 17.00 7.62
CA ALA A 94 9.99 15.67 7.24
C ALA A 94 8.90 14.79 6.60
N SER A 95 7.68 14.85 7.14
CA SER A 95 6.53 14.10 6.63
C SER A 95 6.09 14.60 5.24
N LYS A 96 6.04 15.92 5.01
CA LYS A 96 5.70 16.50 3.71
C LYS A 96 6.80 16.23 2.68
N ALA A 97 8.07 16.32 3.09
CA ALA A 97 9.19 15.94 2.24
C ALA A 97 9.12 14.46 1.83
N GLY A 98 8.94 13.54 2.78
CA GLY A 98 8.82 12.10 2.50
C GLY A 98 7.68 11.78 1.53
N PHE A 99 6.53 12.45 1.68
CA PHE A 99 5.43 12.36 0.72
C PHE A 99 5.83 12.80 -0.69
N ILE A 100 6.37 14.02 -0.81
CA ILE A 100 6.71 14.60 -2.11
C ILE A 100 7.78 13.77 -2.81
N THR A 101 8.80 13.30 -2.07
CA THR A 101 9.80 12.36 -2.59
C THR A 101 9.14 11.06 -3.10
N GLY A 102 8.15 10.54 -2.37
CA GLY A 102 7.36 9.37 -2.74
C GLY A 102 6.62 9.51 -4.07
N LEU A 103 6.36 10.74 -4.56
CA LEU A 103 5.76 10.97 -5.89
C LEU A 103 6.63 10.46 -7.05
N SER A 104 7.89 10.09 -6.78
CA SER A 104 8.71 9.32 -7.73
C SER A 104 7.98 8.06 -8.24
N VAL A 105 7.07 7.46 -7.46
CA VAL A 105 6.22 6.32 -7.89
C VAL A 105 5.36 6.63 -9.12
N VAL A 106 4.97 7.89 -9.30
CA VAL A 106 4.20 8.37 -10.48
C VAL A 106 5.15 8.75 -11.62
N ILE A 107 6.27 9.39 -11.29
CA ILE A 107 7.23 9.92 -12.28
C ILE A 107 7.96 8.78 -13.00
N VAL A 108 8.38 7.73 -12.26
CA VAL A 108 9.15 6.61 -12.81
C VAL A 108 8.47 5.92 -14.00
N PRO A 109 7.19 5.50 -13.96
CA PRO A 109 6.55 4.90 -15.14
C PRO A 109 6.48 5.82 -16.36
N VAL A 110 6.33 7.14 -16.17
CA VAL A 110 6.36 8.14 -17.26
C VAL A 110 7.76 8.17 -17.88
N LEU A 111 8.80 8.35 -17.07
CA LEU A 111 10.19 8.39 -17.54
C LEU A 111 10.64 7.06 -18.14
N SER A 112 10.21 5.94 -17.58
CA SER A 112 10.48 4.60 -18.11
C SER A 112 9.85 4.40 -19.48
N THR A 113 8.62 4.90 -19.69
CA THR A 113 7.97 4.88 -21.00
C THR A 113 8.70 5.76 -22.00
N LEU A 114 9.13 6.96 -21.59
CA LEU A 114 9.82 7.92 -22.45
C LEU A 114 11.23 7.45 -22.86
N PHE A 115 12.07 7.09 -21.89
CA PHE A 115 13.48 6.79 -22.13
C PHE A 115 13.74 5.32 -22.46
N LEU A 116 13.01 4.39 -21.84
CA LEU A 116 13.23 2.96 -22.04
C LEU A 116 12.22 2.34 -23.01
N ARG A 117 11.22 3.10 -23.47
CA ARG A 117 10.12 2.62 -24.34
C ARG A 117 9.39 1.41 -23.77
N ARG A 118 9.34 1.29 -22.43
CA ARG A 118 8.64 0.22 -21.71
C ARG A 118 7.40 0.79 -21.04
N ARG A 119 6.22 0.39 -21.52
CA ARG A 119 4.95 0.79 -20.90
C ARG A 119 4.70 -0.03 -19.63
N PRO A 120 4.23 0.61 -18.53
CA PRO A 120 3.86 -0.12 -17.33
C PRO A 120 2.66 -1.04 -17.60
N ALA A 121 2.65 -2.20 -16.95
CA ALA A 121 1.49 -3.09 -16.99
C ALA A 121 0.29 -2.44 -16.29
N ALA A 122 -0.93 -2.85 -16.66
CA ALA A 122 -2.17 -2.32 -16.06
C ALA A 122 -2.19 -2.50 -14.53
N GLY A 123 -1.67 -3.61 -14.01
CA GLY A 123 -1.54 -3.83 -12.57
C GLY A 123 -0.63 -2.82 -11.89
N ALA A 124 0.50 -2.50 -12.51
CA ALA A 124 1.42 -1.47 -12.02
C ALA A 124 0.76 -0.09 -11.99
N LEU A 125 -0.08 0.25 -12.97
CA LEU A 125 -0.85 1.52 -12.95
C LEU A 125 -1.86 1.57 -11.80
N ILE A 126 -2.58 0.47 -11.52
CA ILE A 126 -3.46 0.37 -10.34
C ILE A 126 -2.63 0.58 -9.07
N GLY A 127 -1.47 -0.07 -8.99
CA GLY A 127 -0.54 0.08 -7.88
C GLY A 127 -0.09 1.51 -7.66
N VAL A 128 0.26 2.22 -8.74
CA VAL A 128 0.66 3.63 -8.70
C VAL A 128 -0.48 4.49 -8.17
N CYS A 129 -1.70 4.33 -8.69
CA CYS A 129 -2.86 5.09 -8.21
C CYS A 129 -3.13 4.88 -6.71
N LEU A 130 -3.04 3.64 -6.24
CA LEU A 130 -3.22 3.30 -4.83
C LEU A 130 -2.11 3.91 -3.96
N ALA A 131 -0.85 3.75 -4.37
CA ALA A 131 0.29 4.31 -3.66
C ALA A 131 0.23 5.84 -3.60
N THR A 132 -0.10 6.51 -4.71
CA THR A 132 -0.27 7.98 -4.74
C THR A 132 -1.40 8.44 -3.83
N THR A 133 -2.52 7.72 -3.80
CA THR A 133 -3.64 8.05 -2.89
C THR A 133 -3.22 7.87 -1.44
N GLY A 134 -2.51 6.79 -1.13
CA GLY A 134 -2.01 6.52 0.22
C GLY A 134 -1.00 7.56 0.69
N LEU A 135 -0.04 7.89 -0.18
CA LEU A 135 0.90 8.99 -0.01
C LEU A 135 0.14 10.30 0.28
N ALA A 136 -0.90 10.62 -0.51
CA ALA A 136 -1.68 11.85 -0.30
C ALA A 136 -2.36 11.89 1.07
N LEU A 137 -2.93 10.76 1.54
CA LEU A 137 -3.53 10.68 2.88
C LEU A 137 -2.51 10.92 4.00
N LEU A 138 -1.25 10.49 3.84
CA LEU A 138 -0.18 10.77 4.80
C LEU A 138 0.18 12.27 4.84
N ALA A 139 -0.03 13.00 3.75
CA ALA A 139 0.43 14.38 3.59
C ALA A 139 -0.64 15.44 3.90
N LEU A 140 -1.91 15.15 3.62
CA LEU A 140 -3.02 16.11 3.63
C LEU A 140 -3.37 16.72 5.01
N ASP A 141 -2.71 16.30 6.09
CA ASP A 141 -2.84 16.89 7.43
C ASP A 141 -1.90 18.07 7.67
N HIS A 142 -1.00 18.36 6.73
CA HIS A 142 -0.03 19.45 6.84
C HIS A 142 -0.58 20.75 6.26
N ASP A 143 0.03 21.86 6.69
CA ASP A 143 -0.29 23.19 6.23
C ASP A 143 -0.37 23.25 4.69
N ARG A 144 -1.49 23.76 4.19
CA ARG A 144 -1.83 23.76 2.74
C ARG A 144 -1.00 24.77 1.95
N SER A 145 -0.20 25.57 2.63
CA SER A 145 0.78 26.48 2.04
C SER A 145 1.81 25.69 1.22
N ILE A 146 2.18 26.22 0.06
CA ILE A 146 3.26 25.67 -0.75
C ILE A 146 4.52 26.42 -0.33
N ALA A 147 5.44 25.72 0.33
CA ALA A 147 6.74 26.26 0.70
C ALA A 147 7.75 26.06 -0.44
N ILE A 148 8.79 26.88 -0.49
CA ILE A 148 9.92 26.67 -1.41
C ILE A 148 10.55 25.28 -1.23
N GLY A 149 10.54 24.77 0.01
CA GLY A 149 10.97 23.41 0.33
C GLY A 149 10.20 22.34 -0.44
N ASP A 150 8.90 22.53 -0.67
CA ASP A 150 8.06 21.57 -1.38
C ASP A 150 8.47 21.45 -2.85
N LEU A 151 8.78 22.59 -3.50
CA LEU A 151 9.26 22.63 -4.88
C LEU A 151 10.64 21.99 -5.02
N LEU A 152 11.54 22.22 -4.05
CA LEU A 152 12.85 21.58 -4.00
C LEU A 152 12.71 20.06 -3.86
N VAL A 153 11.86 19.59 -2.94
CA VAL A 153 11.64 18.15 -2.74
C VAL A 153 10.93 17.52 -3.95
N LEU A 154 10.10 18.26 -4.68
CA LEU A 154 9.55 17.78 -5.95
C LEU A 154 10.64 17.58 -7.00
N GLY A 155 11.62 18.48 -7.07
CA GLY A 155 12.83 18.29 -7.87
C GLY A 155 13.66 17.08 -7.42
N CYS A 156 13.70 16.79 -6.12
CA CYS A 156 14.28 15.55 -5.59
C CYS A 156 13.53 14.32 -6.11
N ALA A 157 12.19 14.30 -6.05
CA ALA A 157 11.38 13.18 -6.54
C ALA A 157 11.66 12.88 -8.03
N PHE A 158 11.81 13.92 -8.84
CA PHE A 158 12.19 13.79 -10.25
C PHE A 158 13.61 13.25 -10.43
N SER A 159 14.57 13.73 -9.62
CA SER A 159 15.96 13.27 -9.64
C SER A 159 16.09 11.79 -9.23
N PHE A 160 15.39 11.36 -8.18
CA PHE A 160 15.35 9.94 -7.80
C PHE A 160 14.60 9.08 -8.82
N ALA A 161 13.57 9.60 -9.48
CA ALA A 161 12.92 8.88 -10.58
C ALA A 161 13.88 8.66 -11.76
N LEU A 162 14.66 9.68 -12.15
CA LEU A 162 15.73 9.55 -13.14
C LEU A 162 16.80 8.56 -12.70
N HIS A 163 17.22 8.59 -11.44
CA HIS A 163 18.15 7.62 -10.85
C HIS A 163 17.64 6.18 -10.99
N ILE A 164 16.41 5.89 -10.55
CA ILE A 164 15.80 4.56 -10.64
C ILE A 164 15.75 4.06 -12.10
N VAL A 165 15.34 4.93 -13.02
CA VAL A 165 15.27 4.60 -14.45
C VAL A 165 16.66 4.36 -15.04
N ALA A 166 17.65 5.18 -14.69
CA ALA A 166 19.02 5.04 -15.16
C ALA A 166 19.69 3.77 -14.61
N VAL A 167 19.57 3.47 -13.32
CA VAL A 167 20.07 2.22 -12.73
C VAL A 167 19.44 1.02 -13.44
N SER A 168 18.13 1.04 -13.67
CA SER A 168 17.45 -0.03 -14.42
C SER A 168 17.92 -0.19 -15.87
N ALA A 169 18.46 0.87 -16.49
CA ALA A 169 18.99 0.84 -17.85
C ALA A 169 20.42 0.27 -17.91
N PHE A 170 21.27 0.62 -16.95
CA PHE A 170 22.70 0.33 -16.98
C PHE A 170 23.13 -0.86 -16.11
N ALA A 171 22.48 -1.10 -14.97
CA ALA A 171 22.83 -2.19 -14.05
C ALA A 171 22.75 -3.60 -14.67
N PRO A 172 21.80 -3.92 -15.60
CA PRO A 172 21.78 -5.22 -16.25
C PRO A 172 22.99 -5.53 -17.15
N ARG A 173 23.79 -4.51 -17.50
CA ARG A 173 24.89 -4.60 -18.48
C ARG A 173 26.27 -4.33 -17.88
N THR A 174 26.36 -4.11 -16.57
CA THR A 174 27.58 -3.68 -15.88
C THR A 174 27.75 -4.45 -14.57
N ASP A 175 28.96 -4.44 -14.00
CA ASP A 175 29.17 -4.98 -12.65
C ASP A 175 28.46 -4.04 -11.63
N PRO A 176 27.50 -4.56 -10.84
CA PRO A 176 26.68 -3.72 -9.97
C PRO A 176 27.48 -3.11 -8.81
N LEU A 177 28.52 -3.79 -8.31
CA LEU A 177 29.35 -3.25 -7.23
C LEU A 177 30.20 -2.10 -7.76
N ALA A 178 30.85 -2.29 -8.91
CA ALA A 178 31.63 -1.24 -9.56
C ALA A 178 30.76 -0.02 -9.91
N LEU A 179 29.56 -0.25 -10.48
CA LEU A 179 28.62 0.83 -10.79
C LEU A 179 28.17 1.59 -9.53
N THR A 180 27.99 0.87 -8.41
CA THR A 180 27.66 1.47 -7.11
C THR A 180 28.80 2.32 -6.56
N ILE A 181 30.05 1.86 -6.68
CA ILE A 181 31.22 2.66 -6.26
C ILE A 181 31.23 4.00 -7.00
N ILE A 182 31.09 4.00 -8.32
CA ILE A 182 31.17 5.25 -9.12
C ILE A 182 30.01 6.19 -8.79
N GLN A 183 28.77 5.69 -8.67
CA GLN A 183 27.64 6.58 -8.36
C GLN A 183 27.79 7.22 -6.96
N VAL A 184 28.19 6.45 -5.94
CA VAL A 184 28.37 6.96 -4.57
C VAL A 184 29.57 7.90 -4.50
N ALA A 185 30.69 7.57 -5.17
CA ALA A 185 31.86 8.44 -5.26
C ALA A 185 31.54 9.78 -5.94
N THR A 186 30.67 9.78 -6.95
CA THR A 186 30.23 11.01 -7.63
C THR A 186 29.49 11.94 -6.66
N VAL A 187 28.62 11.40 -5.81
CA VAL A 187 27.93 12.20 -4.77
C VAL A 187 28.92 12.75 -3.74
N THR A 188 29.91 11.94 -3.32
CA THR A 188 30.99 12.38 -2.42
C THR A 188 31.76 13.55 -3.00
N LEU A 189 32.20 13.44 -4.26
CA LEU A 189 32.98 14.47 -4.94
C LEU A 189 32.16 15.74 -5.14
N ALA A 190 30.93 15.63 -5.64
CA ALA A 190 30.06 16.80 -5.85
C ALA A 190 29.73 17.53 -4.54
N SER A 191 29.38 16.78 -3.47
CA SER A 191 29.10 17.36 -2.15
C SER A 191 30.35 17.95 -1.52
N GLY A 192 31.50 17.31 -1.68
CA GLY A 192 32.80 17.80 -1.21
C GLY A 192 33.22 19.09 -1.91
N ILE A 193 33.02 19.20 -3.23
CA ILE A 193 33.29 20.43 -3.98
C ILE A 193 32.42 21.57 -3.45
N ILE A 194 31.11 21.38 -3.29
CA ILE A 194 30.21 22.43 -2.76
C ILE A 194 30.57 22.81 -1.33
N THR A 195 30.99 21.83 -0.53
CA THR A 195 31.47 22.06 0.84
C THR A 195 32.62 23.07 0.88
N LEU A 196 33.53 23.06 -0.11
CA LEU A 196 34.63 24.04 -0.17
C LEU A 196 34.17 25.49 -0.31
N PHE A 197 32.96 25.71 -0.82
CA PHE A 197 32.36 27.03 -1.02
C PHE A 197 31.30 27.40 0.04
N THR A 198 31.09 26.55 1.05
CA THR A 198 30.15 26.84 2.14
C THR A 198 30.87 27.63 3.25
N ASP A 199 30.19 28.61 3.88
CA ASP A 199 30.78 29.49 4.89
C ASP A 199 31.48 28.72 6.03
N ARG A 200 32.69 29.18 6.40
CA ARG A 200 33.54 28.60 7.45
C ARG A 200 33.44 29.43 8.75
N PRO A 201 33.55 28.81 9.95
CA PRO A 201 33.78 27.39 10.22
C PRO A 201 32.49 26.62 10.54
N TRP A 202 32.34 25.40 10.00
CA TRP A 202 31.39 24.43 10.53
C TRP A 202 31.98 23.73 11.76
N PRO A 203 31.15 23.35 12.75
CA PRO A 203 31.63 22.73 13.99
C PRO A 203 32.31 21.38 13.71
N GLN A 204 33.08 20.88 14.68
CA GLN A 204 33.48 19.47 14.64
C GLN A 204 32.22 18.59 14.75
N PRO A 205 32.11 17.48 13.98
CA PRO A 205 30.94 16.61 14.08
C PRO A 205 30.81 16.06 15.50
N SER A 206 29.62 16.20 16.08
CA SER A 206 29.30 15.59 17.37
C SER A 206 29.30 14.06 17.26
N PHE A 207 29.27 13.36 18.41
CA PHE A 207 29.08 11.91 18.44
C PHE A 207 27.83 11.49 17.65
N GLU A 208 26.72 12.22 17.82
CA GLU A 208 25.46 11.97 17.11
C GLU A 208 25.62 12.15 15.59
N THR A 209 26.35 13.18 15.14
CA THR A 209 26.61 13.41 13.71
C THR A 209 27.48 12.29 13.14
N TRP A 210 28.51 11.83 13.87
CA TRP A 210 29.34 10.70 13.46
C TRP A 210 28.56 9.39 13.40
N PHE A 211 27.71 9.14 14.41
CA PHE A 211 26.86 7.96 14.44
C PHE A 211 25.87 7.97 13.28
N ALA A 212 25.19 9.08 13.05
CA ALA A 212 24.28 9.26 11.92
C ALA A 212 25.01 9.09 10.58
N ALA A 213 26.16 9.73 10.38
CA ALA A 213 26.93 9.61 9.15
C ALA A 213 27.46 8.20 8.90
N SER A 214 27.89 7.48 9.94
CA SER A 214 28.41 6.12 9.84
C SER A 214 27.29 5.11 9.55
N PHE A 215 26.18 5.18 10.30
CA PHE A 215 25.02 4.33 10.09
C PHE A 215 24.43 4.57 8.69
N THR A 216 24.19 5.83 8.34
CA THR A 216 23.59 6.16 7.06
C THR A 216 24.55 5.98 5.88
N GLY A 217 25.86 6.16 6.09
CA GLY A 217 26.89 5.94 5.08
C GLY A 217 27.11 4.46 4.79
N VAL A 218 27.31 3.64 5.81
CA VAL A 218 27.59 2.20 5.60
C VAL A 218 26.31 1.44 5.26
N LEU A 219 25.30 1.50 6.12
CA LEU A 219 24.09 0.68 5.96
C LEU A 219 23.15 1.27 4.91
N ALA A 220 22.76 2.54 5.06
CA ALA A 220 21.74 3.15 4.21
C ALA A 220 22.27 3.68 2.86
N THR A 221 23.60 3.72 2.67
CA THR A 221 24.19 4.19 1.41
C THR A 221 25.00 3.07 0.75
N ALA A 222 26.10 2.60 1.33
CA ALA A 222 26.92 1.56 0.71
C ALA A 222 26.15 0.26 0.48
N VAL A 223 25.61 -0.33 1.56
CA VAL A 223 24.85 -1.59 1.46
C VAL A 223 23.56 -1.39 0.67
N ALA A 224 22.75 -0.39 1.01
CA ALA A 224 21.45 -0.20 0.39
C ALA A 224 21.53 0.12 -1.12
N PHE A 225 22.40 1.04 -1.57
CA PHE A 225 22.53 1.32 -3.00
C PHE A 225 23.21 0.18 -3.77
N PHE A 226 24.09 -0.59 -3.12
CA PHE A 226 24.63 -1.80 -3.74
C PHE A 226 23.53 -2.84 -3.96
N VAL A 227 22.73 -3.13 -2.92
CA VAL A 227 21.60 -4.06 -2.99
C VAL A 227 20.59 -3.59 -4.03
N GLN A 228 20.21 -2.30 -4.02
CA GLN A 228 19.33 -1.73 -5.04
C GLN A 228 19.88 -1.97 -6.45
N THR A 229 21.14 -1.59 -6.71
CA THR A 229 21.76 -1.72 -8.03
C THR A 229 21.84 -3.19 -8.46
N ALA A 230 22.17 -4.09 -7.53
CA ALA A 230 22.28 -5.53 -7.79
C ALA A 230 20.92 -6.21 -8.01
N MET A 231 19.85 -5.71 -7.39
CA MET A 231 18.50 -6.31 -7.46
C MET A 231 17.62 -5.69 -8.55
N GLN A 232 17.77 -4.40 -8.86
CA GLN A 232 17.00 -3.73 -9.92
C GLN A 232 17.15 -4.38 -11.29
N ARG A 233 18.25 -5.09 -11.57
CA ARG A 233 18.42 -5.85 -12.82
C ARG A 233 17.43 -7.00 -13.00
N PHE A 234 16.78 -7.45 -11.93
CA PHE A 234 15.80 -8.54 -11.94
C PHE A 234 14.36 -8.06 -11.90
N THR A 235 14.14 -6.74 -11.86
CA THR A 235 12.81 -6.16 -11.74
C THR A 235 12.65 -4.98 -12.71
N THR A 236 11.48 -4.35 -12.70
CA THR A 236 11.20 -3.20 -13.58
C THR A 236 11.36 -1.88 -12.82
N PRO A 237 11.62 -0.75 -13.50
CA PRO A 237 11.67 0.56 -12.85
C PRO A 237 10.38 0.87 -12.10
N THR A 238 9.22 0.67 -12.75
CA THR A 238 7.91 0.92 -12.15
C THR A 238 7.67 0.04 -10.93
N HIS A 239 8.03 -1.24 -11.00
CA HIS A 239 7.89 -2.13 -9.85
C HIS A 239 8.81 -1.73 -8.69
N THR A 240 10.05 -1.36 -8.99
CA THR A 240 10.97 -0.86 -7.95
C THR A 240 10.44 0.39 -7.27
N ALA A 241 9.89 1.33 -8.04
CA ALA A 241 9.29 2.54 -7.49
C ALA A 241 8.06 2.25 -6.60
N LEU A 242 7.29 1.20 -6.91
CA LEU A 242 6.17 0.75 -6.07
C LEU A 242 6.63 0.13 -4.75
N ILE A 243 7.76 -0.58 -4.74
CA ILE A 243 8.37 -1.08 -3.50
C ILE A 243 8.87 0.11 -2.67
N PHE A 244 9.59 1.03 -3.31
CA PHE A 244 10.17 2.21 -2.64
C PHE A 244 9.12 3.19 -2.14
N ALA A 245 7.92 3.22 -2.72
CA ALA A 245 6.79 3.97 -2.18
C ALA A 245 6.41 3.52 -0.76
N GLY A 246 6.86 2.34 -0.30
CA GLY A 246 6.76 1.89 1.08
C GLY A 246 7.65 2.63 2.08
N GLU A 247 8.60 3.45 1.65
CA GLU A 247 9.55 4.16 2.52
C GLU A 247 8.85 5.02 3.58
N PRO A 248 7.83 5.84 3.25
CA PRO A 248 7.09 6.61 4.27
C PRO A 248 6.33 5.74 5.27
N VAL A 249 5.98 4.50 4.91
CA VAL A 249 5.33 3.56 5.84
C VAL A 249 6.33 3.11 6.92
N PHE A 250 7.56 2.79 6.53
CA PHE A 250 8.61 2.46 7.49
C PHE A 250 9.08 3.68 8.26
N ALA A 251 9.14 4.86 7.64
CA ALA A 251 9.43 6.11 8.34
C ALA A 251 8.40 6.39 9.43
N ALA A 252 7.10 6.24 9.15
CA ALA A 252 6.05 6.36 10.15
C ALA A 252 6.19 5.30 11.27
N LEU A 253 6.50 4.05 10.92
CA LEU A 253 6.75 2.99 11.90
C LEU A 253 7.90 3.34 12.85
N PHE A 254 9.04 3.77 12.31
CA PHE A 254 10.19 4.16 13.14
C PHE A 254 9.97 5.48 13.88
N GLY A 255 9.18 6.41 13.35
CA GLY A 255 8.74 7.59 14.09
C GLY A 255 7.98 7.22 15.37
N VAL A 256 7.07 6.25 15.29
CA VAL A 256 6.35 5.74 16.47
C VAL A 256 7.31 5.04 17.45
N LEU A 257 8.18 4.16 16.94
CA LEU A 257 9.05 3.33 17.78
C LEU A 257 10.21 4.09 18.44
N LEU A 258 10.78 5.08 17.74
CA LEU A 258 12.01 5.76 18.15
C LEU A 258 11.77 7.21 18.59
N ALA A 259 10.80 7.91 18.00
CA ALA A 259 10.50 9.31 18.28
C ALA A 259 9.22 9.51 19.11
N GLY A 260 8.46 8.43 19.37
CA GLY A 260 7.21 8.50 20.14
C GLY A 260 6.04 9.13 19.37
N ASP A 261 6.09 9.14 18.03
CA ASP A 261 4.99 9.64 17.21
C ASP A 261 3.70 8.84 17.44
N VAL A 262 2.55 9.49 17.27
CA VAL A 262 1.24 8.85 17.42
C VAL A 262 0.73 8.34 16.08
N ILE A 263 0.24 7.09 16.06
CA ILE A 263 -0.43 6.53 14.88
C ILE A 263 -1.78 7.24 14.69
N THR A 264 -1.89 8.02 13.63
CA THR A 264 -3.17 8.63 13.24
C THR A 264 -3.96 7.67 12.35
N ALA A 265 -5.30 7.75 12.41
CA ALA A 265 -6.16 6.97 11.53
C ALA A 265 -5.87 7.25 10.04
N ARG A 266 -5.57 8.50 9.68
CA ARG A 266 -5.15 8.89 8.32
C ARG A 266 -3.81 8.27 7.95
N GLY A 267 -2.85 8.30 8.88
CA GLY A 267 -1.56 7.63 8.77
C GLY A 267 -1.72 6.16 8.41
N LEU A 268 -2.53 5.44 9.20
CA LEU A 268 -2.81 4.03 8.96
C LEU A 268 -3.47 3.77 7.60
N ALA A 269 -4.48 4.56 7.23
CA ALA A 269 -5.15 4.43 5.93
C ALA A 269 -4.17 4.64 4.76
N GLY A 270 -3.32 5.66 4.85
CA GLY A 270 -2.30 5.97 3.87
C GLY A 270 -1.30 4.82 3.70
N SER A 271 -0.79 4.29 4.83
CA SER A 271 0.12 3.15 4.82
C SER A 271 -0.49 1.89 4.22
N ILE A 272 -1.75 1.57 4.55
CA ILE A 272 -2.45 0.41 3.98
C ILE A 272 -2.62 0.56 2.47
N LEU A 273 -2.98 1.76 1.98
CA LEU A 273 -3.11 2.02 0.55
C LEU A 273 -1.79 1.88 -0.21
N ILE A 274 -0.68 2.35 0.36
CA ILE A 274 0.66 2.19 -0.21
C ILE A 274 1.00 0.70 -0.35
N LEU A 275 0.87 -0.07 0.73
CA LEU A 275 1.17 -1.50 0.74
C LEU A 275 0.27 -2.28 -0.23
N MET A 276 -1.03 -1.96 -0.29
CA MET A 276 -1.94 -2.54 -1.27
C MET A 276 -1.56 -2.15 -2.70
N GLY A 277 -1.03 -0.93 -2.92
CA GLY A 277 -0.52 -0.49 -4.21
C GLY A 277 0.65 -1.35 -4.69
N THR A 278 1.62 -1.62 -3.82
CA THR A 278 2.74 -2.52 -4.13
C THR A 278 2.24 -3.92 -4.50
N VAL A 279 1.34 -4.50 -3.71
CA VAL A 279 0.76 -5.84 -3.98
C VAL A 279 -0.06 -5.85 -5.27
N ALA A 280 -0.89 -4.84 -5.52
CA ALA A 280 -1.71 -4.72 -6.73
C ALA A 280 -0.85 -4.60 -8.00
N GLY A 281 0.33 -4.00 -7.89
CA GLY A 281 1.34 -3.92 -8.94
C GLY A 281 1.85 -5.27 -9.42
N GLU A 282 2.00 -6.23 -8.49
CA GLU A 282 2.50 -7.59 -8.75
C GLU A 282 1.42 -8.56 -9.25
N ILE A 283 0.15 -8.25 -8.99
CA ILE A 283 -0.94 -9.11 -9.39
C ILE A 283 -1.06 -9.13 -10.92
N ARG A 284 -1.01 -10.34 -11.50
CA ARG A 284 -1.46 -10.56 -12.88
C ARG A 284 -2.98 -10.52 -12.90
N TRP A 285 -3.56 -9.41 -13.37
CA TRP A 285 -5.02 -9.19 -13.45
C TRP A 285 -5.70 -10.06 -14.54
N SER A 286 -5.73 -11.37 -14.29
CA SER A 286 -6.21 -12.42 -15.20
C SER A 286 -7.55 -13.01 -14.75
N GLU A 287 -8.18 -13.83 -15.61
CA GLU A 287 -9.39 -14.57 -15.24
C GLU A 287 -9.16 -15.58 -14.11
N HIS A 288 -7.97 -16.17 -14.01
CA HIS A 288 -7.62 -17.05 -12.90
C HIS A 288 -7.62 -16.28 -11.57
N THR A 289 -6.99 -15.10 -11.55
CA THR A 289 -6.99 -14.21 -10.39
C THR A 289 -8.40 -13.75 -10.02
N ALA A 290 -9.22 -13.41 -11.01
CA ALA A 290 -10.62 -13.06 -10.80
C ALA A 290 -11.43 -14.21 -10.16
N ARG A 291 -11.17 -15.46 -10.55
CA ARG A 291 -11.80 -16.64 -9.92
C ARG A 291 -11.39 -16.80 -8.46
N ILE A 292 -10.10 -16.63 -8.15
CA ILE A 292 -9.59 -16.67 -6.77
C ILE A 292 -10.26 -15.56 -5.95
N ILE A 293 -10.20 -14.31 -6.41
CA ILE A 293 -10.80 -13.16 -5.74
C ILE A 293 -12.31 -13.35 -5.54
N SER A 294 -13.04 -13.77 -6.57
CA SER A 294 -14.49 -14.01 -6.46
C SER A 294 -14.84 -15.13 -5.47
N ARG A 295 -13.93 -16.09 -5.24
CA ARG A 295 -14.16 -17.20 -4.30
C ARG A 295 -13.83 -16.79 -2.86
N PHE A 296 -12.68 -16.17 -2.63
CA PHE A 296 -12.21 -15.84 -1.28
C PHE A 296 -12.81 -14.55 -0.72
N LEU A 297 -13.17 -13.59 -1.57
CA LEU A 297 -13.90 -12.38 -1.16
C LEU A 297 -15.42 -12.55 -1.31
N SER A 298 -15.91 -13.78 -1.24
CA SER A 298 -17.35 -14.01 -1.18
C SER A 298 -17.88 -13.55 0.20
N PRO A 299 -19.17 -13.19 0.30
CA PRO A 299 -19.73 -12.62 1.52
C PRO A 299 -19.60 -13.54 2.74
N HIS A 300 -19.62 -14.86 2.54
CA HIS A 300 -19.50 -15.83 3.64
C HIS A 300 -18.10 -15.86 4.29
N TYR A 301 -17.02 -15.62 3.53
CA TYR A 301 -15.68 -15.53 4.11
C TYR A 301 -15.39 -14.17 4.74
N ILE A 302 -16.04 -13.11 4.23
CA ILE A 302 -15.88 -11.74 4.75
C ILE A 302 -16.76 -11.48 5.99
N ALA A 303 -17.90 -12.16 6.11
CA ALA A 303 -18.84 -12.00 7.23
C ALA A 303 -18.20 -12.29 8.59
N GLY A 304 -17.41 -13.37 8.72
CA GLY A 304 -16.75 -13.71 9.99
C GLY A 304 -15.81 -12.61 10.49
N PRO A 305 -14.77 -12.23 9.71
CA PRO A 305 -13.88 -11.11 10.05
C PRO A 305 -14.62 -9.79 10.30
N MET A 306 -15.68 -9.51 9.53
CA MET A 306 -16.53 -8.33 9.73
C MET A 306 -17.23 -8.36 11.10
N LEU A 307 -17.89 -9.47 11.44
CA LEU A 307 -18.61 -9.62 12.71
C LEU A 307 -17.67 -9.47 13.90
N ILE A 308 -16.48 -10.05 13.83
CA ILE A 308 -15.45 -9.91 14.86
C ILE A 308 -15.03 -8.44 14.99
N THR A 309 -14.72 -7.78 13.87
CA THR A 309 -14.33 -6.36 13.85
C THR A 309 -15.40 -5.48 14.49
N LEU A 310 -16.67 -5.66 14.11
CA LEU A 310 -17.78 -4.88 14.65
C LEU A 310 -18.03 -5.15 16.13
N ALA A 311 -17.94 -6.41 16.55
CA ALA A 311 -18.13 -6.76 17.95
C ALA A 311 -17.04 -6.19 18.85
N LEU A 312 -15.78 -6.23 18.40
CA LEU A 312 -14.64 -5.69 19.15
C LEU A 312 -14.60 -4.16 19.15
N SER A 313 -15.31 -3.51 18.21
CA SER A 313 -15.46 -2.05 18.19
C SER A 313 -16.55 -1.51 19.13
N ASP A 314 -17.36 -2.38 19.72
CA ASP A 314 -18.33 -1.98 20.74
C ASP A 314 -17.67 -1.89 22.13
N SER A 315 -18.26 -1.10 23.02
CA SER A 315 -17.74 -0.81 24.37
C SER A 315 -17.86 -1.97 25.38
N THR A 316 -18.28 -3.15 24.94
CA THR A 316 -18.43 -4.35 25.77
C THR A 316 -17.09 -5.05 26.01
N PRO A 317 -16.93 -5.83 27.11
CA PRO A 317 -15.73 -6.61 27.32
C PRO A 317 -15.45 -7.54 26.14
N TRP A 318 -14.19 -7.59 25.69
CA TRP A 318 -13.79 -8.26 24.43
C TRP A 318 -14.21 -9.73 24.34
N VAL A 319 -14.26 -10.46 25.47
CA VAL A 319 -14.72 -11.85 25.53
C VAL A 319 -16.19 -11.96 25.11
N TRP A 320 -17.05 -11.09 25.65
CA TRP A 320 -18.48 -11.06 25.32
C TRP A 320 -18.71 -10.66 23.87
N SER A 321 -17.96 -9.68 23.37
CA SER A 321 -17.95 -9.31 21.95
C SER A 321 -17.61 -10.51 21.06
N LEU A 322 -16.58 -11.28 21.43
CA LEU A 322 -16.16 -12.44 20.65
C LEU A 322 -17.22 -13.56 20.67
N LEU A 323 -17.83 -13.84 21.83
CA LEU A 323 -18.91 -14.81 21.95
C LEU A 323 -20.10 -14.45 21.06
N TRP A 324 -20.49 -13.17 21.03
CA TRP A 324 -21.52 -12.68 20.13
C TRP A 324 -21.14 -12.83 18.66
N ALA A 325 -19.92 -12.43 18.28
CA ALA A 325 -19.45 -12.57 16.90
C ALA A 325 -19.42 -14.03 16.44
N VAL A 326 -18.91 -14.95 17.27
CA VAL A 326 -18.86 -16.38 16.98
C VAL A 326 -20.26 -16.99 16.93
N GLY A 327 -21.13 -16.69 17.90
CA GLY A 327 -22.50 -17.18 17.93
C GLY A 327 -23.29 -16.77 16.68
N ILE A 328 -23.20 -15.51 16.28
CA ILE A 328 -23.84 -15.01 15.05
C ILE A 328 -23.20 -15.62 13.81
N ALA A 329 -21.86 -15.73 13.76
CA ALA A 329 -21.17 -16.36 12.63
C ALA A 329 -21.61 -17.82 12.43
N LEU A 330 -21.76 -18.59 13.52
CA LEU A 330 -22.24 -19.97 13.45
C LEU A 330 -23.66 -20.06 12.91
N LEU A 331 -24.57 -19.21 13.40
CA LEU A 331 -25.95 -19.16 12.93
C LEU A 331 -26.06 -18.73 11.46
N THR A 332 -25.24 -17.76 11.06
CA THR A 332 -25.29 -17.16 9.72
C THR A 332 -24.54 -17.96 8.66
N LEU A 333 -23.57 -18.78 9.04
CA LEU A 333 -22.75 -19.56 8.11
C LEU A 333 -23.14 -21.04 8.10
N VAL A 334 -23.20 -21.72 9.25
CA VAL A 334 -23.29 -23.19 9.30
C VAL A 334 -24.64 -23.69 8.78
N GLY A 335 -25.74 -23.13 9.30
CA GLY A 335 -27.10 -23.52 8.92
C GLY A 335 -27.36 -23.46 7.41
N PRO A 336 -27.19 -22.30 6.75
CA PRO A 336 -27.42 -22.18 5.32
C PRO A 336 -26.47 -23.02 4.48
N LEU A 337 -25.21 -23.19 4.88
CA LEU A 337 -24.28 -24.06 4.15
C LEU A 337 -24.74 -25.52 4.11
N LEU A 338 -25.29 -26.03 5.22
CA LEU A 338 -25.82 -27.40 5.29
C LEU A 338 -27.07 -27.57 4.41
N ILE A 339 -27.97 -26.59 4.41
CA ILE A 339 -29.20 -26.62 3.60
C ILE A 339 -28.87 -26.49 2.10
N LEU A 340 -27.97 -25.56 1.72
CA LEU A 340 -27.52 -25.43 0.34
C LEU A 340 -26.81 -26.69 -0.16
N ARG A 341 -25.99 -27.33 0.68
CA ARG A 341 -25.34 -28.61 0.33
C ARG A 341 -26.37 -29.72 0.10
N ARG A 342 -27.45 -29.74 0.89
CA ARG A 342 -28.57 -30.69 0.71
C ARG A 342 -29.33 -30.42 -0.59
N GLU A 343 -29.64 -29.17 -0.90
CA GLU A 343 -30.33 -28.78 -2.14
C GLU A 343 -29.48 -29.08 -3.39
N LEU A 344 -28.17 -28.82 -3.34
CA LEU A 344 -27.25 -29.16 -4.43
C LEU A 344 -27.23 -30.67 -4.71
N ARG A 345 -27.19 -31.50 -3.66
CA ARG A 345 -27.24 -32.97 -3.79
C ARG A 345 -28.58 -33.48 -4.34
N ARG A 346 -29.67 -32.76 -4.09
CA ARG A 346 -31.03 -33.10 -4.58
C ARG A 346 -31.33 -32.53 -5.96
N GLY A 347 -30.40 -31.79 -6.58
CA GLY A 347 -30.62 -31.10 -7.85
C GLY A 347 -31.55 -29.87 -7.74
N GLY A 348 -31.81 -29.39 -6.53
CA GLY A 348 -32.65 -28.21 -6.26
C GLY A 348 -31.97 -26.88 -6.63
N ILE A 349 -30.65 -26.87 -6.73
CA ILE A 349 -29.84 -25.76 -7.23
C ILE A 349 -28.72 -26.32 -8.13
N SER A 350 -28.36 -25.57 -9.17
CA SER A 350 -27.38 -25.99 -10.17
C SER A 350 -25.94 -25.71 -9.75
N ASP A 351 -25.71 -24.66 -8.96
CA ASP A 351 -24.39 -24.25 -8.51
C ASP A 351 -24.42 -23.64 -7.10
N TRP A 352 -23.26 -23.65 -6.45
CA TRP A 352 -23.09 -23.15 -5.09
C TRP A 352 -23.42 -21.66 -4.91
N HIS A 353 -23.27 -20.85 -5.95
CA HIS A 353 -23.54 -19.40 -5.90
C HIS A 353 -24.97 -19.04 -6.34
N ILE A 354 -25.82 -20.05 -6.60
CA ILE A 354 -27.19 -19.90 -7.13
C ILE A 354 -27.20 -18.86 -8.26
N SER A 355 -26.42 -19.12 -9.30
CA SER A 355 -26.16 -18.17 -10.38
C SER A 355 -27.40 -17.92 -11.25
N ASN A 356 -28.30 -18.90 -11.30
CA ASN A 356 -29.57 -18.83 -12.02
C ASN A 356 -30.61 -18.03 -11.23
N ARG A 357 -31.16 -16.99 -11.87
CA ARG A 357 -32.20 -16.12 -11.30
C ARG A 357 -33.45 -16.90 -10.88
N LYS A 358 -33.89 -17.90 -11.67
CA LYS A 358 -35.10 -18.68 -11.36
C LYS A 358 -34.93 -19.53 -10.10
N GLU A 359 -33.72 -20.02 -9.86
CA GLU A 359 -33.40 -20.81 -8.66
C GLU A 359 -33.39 -19.93 -7.40
N ARG A 360 -32.94 -18.67 -7.51
CA ARG A 360 -32.97 -17.70 -6.38
C ARG A 360 -34.38 -17.39 -5.87
N LEU A 361 -35.37 -17.47 -6.76
CA LEU A 361 -36.77 -17.17 -6.45
C LEU A 361 -37.55 -18.39 -5.96
N ARG A 362 -36.91 -19.58 -5.87
CA ARG A 362 -37.56 -20.75 -5.28
C ARG A 362 -37.85 -20.51 -3.80
N PRO A 363 -38.92 -21.10 -3.23
CA PRO A 363 -39.31 -20.87 -1.84
C PRO A 363 -38.19 -21.17 -0.83
N ILE A 364 -37.42 -22.24 -1.05
CA ILE A 364 -36.36 -22.67 -0.11
C ILE A 364 -35.22 -21.63 -0.02
N PRO A 365 -34.55 -21.21 -1.11
CA PRO A 365 -33.54 -20.14 -1.06
C PRO A 365 -34.05 -18.81 -0.49
N VAL A 366 -35.28 -18.42 -0.82
CA VAL A 366 -35.88 -17.20 -0.27
C VAL A 366 -36.05 -17.30 1.23
N LEU A 367 -36.73 -18.36 1.71
CA LEU A 367 -36.93 -18.60 3.15
C LEU A 367 -35.60 -18.66 3.90
N LEU A 368 -34.61 -19.36 3.34
CA LEU A 368 -33.28 -19.46 3.93
C LEU A 368 -32.60 -18.10 4.07
N SER A 369 -32.69 -17.24 3.04
CA SER A 369 -32.10 -15.91 3.05
C SER A 369 -32.68 -15.01 4.15
N PHE A 370 -33.98 -15.16 4.47
CA PHE A 370 -34.61 -14.46 5.58
C PHE A 370 -34.26 -15.06 6.95
N LEU A 371 -34.36 -16.39 7.10
CA LEU A 371 -34.10 -17.06 8.39
C LEU A 371 -32.68 -16.80 8.92
N VAL A 372 -31.70 -16.78 8.01
CA VAL A 372 -30.29 -16.51 8.31
C VAL A 372 -30.07 -15.13 8.94
N VAL A 373 -30.97 -14.17 8.70
CA VAL A 373 -30.86 -12.82 9.24
C VAL A 373 -31.82 -12.59 10.40
N ILE A 374 -33.06 -13.07 10.31
CA ILE A 374 -34.09 -12.86 11.33
C ILE A 374 -33.70 -13.56 12.64
N ILE A 375 -33.16 -14.77 12.60
CA ILE A 375 -32.80 -15.51 13.82
C ILE A 375 -31.72 -14.75 14.62
N PRO A 376 -30.55 -14.37 14.04
CA PRO A 376 -29.58 -13.54 14.75
C PRO A 376 -30.13 -12.19 15.20
N LEU A 377 -30.98 -11.54 14.40
CA LEU A 377 -31.59 -10.26 14.74
C LEU A 377 -32.46 -10.36 15.99
N VAL A 378 -33.34 -11.37 16.07
CA VAL A 378 -34.20 -11.61 17.24
C VAL A 378 -33.35 -11.90 18.47
N LEU A 379 -32.30 -12.71 18.35
CA LEU A 379 -31.40 -13.00 19.48
C LEU A 379 -30.70 -11.74 19.99
N LEU A 380 -30.20 -10.89 19.08
CA LEU A 380 -29.59 -9.61 19.42
C LEU A 380 -30.57 -8.68 20.16
N ILE A 381 -31.85 -8.67 19.78
CA ILE A 381 -32.88 -7.86 20.44
C ILE A 381 -33.21 -8.43 21.83
N VAL A 382 -33.53 -9.72 21.90
CA VAL A 382 -34.01 -10.38 23.14
C VAL A 382 -32.93 -10.40 24.22
N LEU A 383 -31.68 -10.68 23.85
CA LEU A 383 -30.56 -10.80 24.78
C LEU A 383 -29.75 -9.50 24.90
N ARG A 384 -30.24 -8.39 24.33
CA ARG A 384 -29.58 -7.07 24.36
C ARG A 384 -28.11 -7.12 23.92
N GLY A 385 -27.87 -7.68 22.74
CA GLY A 385 -26.54 -7.82 22.17
C GLY A 385 -25.91 -6.47 21.76
N PRO A 386 -24.63 -6.51 21.32
CA PRO A 386 -23.87 -5.33 20.90
C PRO A 386 -24.60 -4.51 19.83
N ARG A 387 -24.59 -3.17 19.99
CA ARG A 387 -25.37 -2.25 19.15
C ARG A 387 -24.94 -2.31 17.69
N LEU A 388 -23.63 -2.40 17.43
CA LEU A 388 -23.11 -2.46 16.06
C LEU A 388 -23.45 -3.76 15.34
N LEU A 389 -23.54 -4.88 16.07
CA LEU A 389 -24.00 -6.16 15.52
C LEU A 389 -25.50 -6.12 15.21
N LEU A 390 -26.30 -5.48 16.08
CA LEU A 390 -27.72 -5.24 15.85
C LEU A 390 -27.96 -4.42 14.58
N VAL A 391 -27.25 -3.29 14.42
CA VAL A 391 -27.31 -2.46 13.21
C VAL A 391 -26.88 -3.27 11.98
N GLY A 392 -25.81 -4.05 12.07
CA GLY A 392 -25.37 -4.94 10.99
C GLY A 392 -26.44 -5.96 10.58
N ALA A 393 -27.16 -6.55 11.54
CA ALA A 393 -28.25 -7.49 11.27
C ALA A 393 -29.45 -6.80 10.60
N VAL A 394 -29.81 -5.58 11.01
CA VAL A 394 -30.85 -4.77 10.36
C VAL A 394 -30.48 -4.44 8.91
N ILE A 395 -29.24 -4.01 8.67
CA ILE A 395 -28.72 -3.75 7.32
C ILE A 395 -28.81 -5.01 6.46
N ALA A 396 -28.39 -6.16 6.99
CA ALA A 396 -28.49 -7.43 6.28
C ALA A 396 -29.94 -7.78 5.90
N LEU A 397 -30.91 -7.50 6.78
CA LEU A 397 -32.33 -7.80 6.52
C LEU A 397 -32.87 -6.90 5.40
N LEU A 398 -32.60 -5.60 5.48
CA LEU A 398 -32.98 -4.64 4.45
C LEU A 398 -32.35 -5.00 3.10
N LEU A 399 -31.09 -5.44 3.09
CA LEU A 399 -30.43 -5.91 1.86
C LEU A 399 -31.05 -7.17 1.28
N VAL A 400 -31.47 -8.13 2.10
CA VAL A 400 -32.18 -9.32 1.62
C VAL A 400 -33.47 -8.91 0.93
N VAL A 401 -34.25 -8.01 1.54
CA VAL A 401 -35.50 -7.49 0.96
C VAL A 401 -35.25 -6.74 -0.34
N CYS A 402 -34.36 -5.73 -0.34
CA CYS A 402 -34.05 -4.93 -1.53
C CYS A 402 -33.53 -5.80 -2.68
N ASN A 403 -32.59 -6.72 -2.40
CA ASN A 403 -32.05 -7.60 -3.42
C ASN A 403 -33.11 -8.56 -3.97
N LEU A 404 -34.02 -9.07 -3.13
CA LEU A 404 -35.11 -9.94 -3.58
C LEU A 404 -36.05 -9.18 -4.51
N VAL A 405 -36.51 -8.00 -4.10
CA VAL A 405 -37.42 -7.14 -4.90
C VAL A 405 -36.81 -6.82 -6.25
N ILE A 406 -35.54 -6.40 -6.30
CA ILE A 406 -34.86 -6.13 -7.58
C ILE A 406 -34.75 -7.43 -8.39
N THR A 407 -34.43 -8.56 -7.75
CA THR A 407 -34.33 -9.87 -8.41
C THR A 407 -35.67 -10.35 -9.00
N LEU A 408 -36.83 -9.81 -8.60
CA LEU A 408 -38.13 -10.08 -9.23
C LEU A 408 -38.25 -9.51 -10.65
N GLY A 409 -37.48 -8.48 -11.00
CA GLY A 409 -37.45 -7.91 -12.35
C GLY A 409 -36.11 -8.09 -13.07
N TRP A 410 -34.99 -8.02 -12.35
CA TRP A 410 -33.65 -7.94 -12.93
C TRP A 410 -32.56 -8.54 -12.04
N LYS A 411 -31.56 -9.22 -12.64
CA LYS A 411 -30.53 -9.95 -11.88
C LYS A 411 -29.52 -8.99 -11.24
N ILE A 412 -29.59 -8.74 -9.94
CA ILE A 412 -28.58 -7.95 -9.20
C ILE A 412 -27.43 -8.82 -8.64
N SER A 413 -26.27 -8.20 -8.41
CA SER A 413 -25.11 -8.84 -7.77
C SER A 413 -25.20 -8.77 -6.24
N GLN A 414 -25.79 -9.79 -5.63
CA GLN A 414 -25.87 -9.93 -4.16
C GLN A 414 -24.50 -10.01 -3.47
N HIS A 415 -23.46 -10.50 -4.18
CA HIS A 415 -22.09 -10.52 -3.64
C HIS A 415 -21.53 -9.11 -3.50
N VAL A 416 -21.74 -8.25 -4.51
CA VAL A 416 -21.23 -6.88 -4.47
C VAL A 416 -22.03 -6.04 -3.48
N SER A 417 -23.36 -6.25 -3.37
CA SER A 417 -24.18 -5.52 -2.40
C SER A 417 -23.82 -5.84 -0.94
N SER A 418 -23.56 -7.10 -0.62
CA SER A 418 -23.18 -7.50 0.74
C SER A 418 -21.78 -7.02 1.08
N ILE A 419 -20.80 -7.18 0.18
CA ILE A 419 -19.46 -6.60 0.39
C ILE A 419 -19.53 -5.08 0.55
N ALA A 420 -20.30 -4.39 -0.29
CA ALA A 420 -20.47 -2.95 -0.18
C ALA A 420 -21.08 -2.53 1.15
N ALA A 421 -22.07 -3.27 1.65
CA ALA A 421 -22.65 -2.97 2.94
C ALA A 421 -21.66 -3.22 4.10
N SER A 422 -20.98 -4.37 4.08
CA SER A 422 -19.98 -4.73 5.08
C SER A 422 -18.86 -3.71 5.18
N THR A 423 -18.26 -3.35 4.05
CA THR A 423 -17.12 -2.43 4.02
C THR A 423 -17.53 -0.99 4.31
N THR A 424 -18.72 -0.58 3.87
CA THR A 424 -19.28 0.74 4.23
C THR A 424 -19.56 0.83 5.72
N LEU A 425 -20.11 -0.23 6.32
CA LEU A 425 -20.37 -0.26 7.76
C LEU A 425 -19.07 -0.11 8.55
N ILE A 426 -18.05 -0.91 8.22
CA ILE A 426 -16.73 -0.85 8.88
C ILE A 426 -16.10 0.54 8.69
N ALA A 427 -16.07 1.07 7.46
CA ALA A 427 -15.44 2.35 7.18
C ALA A 427 -16.16 3.52 7.87
N ALA A 428 -17.49 3.45 7.96
CA ALA A 428 -18.29 4.48 8.62
C ALA A 428 -18.18 4.44 10.14
N THR A 429 -18.06 3.25 10.76
CA THR A 429 -17.98 3.12 12.22
C THR A 429 -16.56 3.31 12.76
N LEU A 430 -15.53 2.87 12.02
CA LEU A 430 -14.12 2.97 12.44
C LEU A 430 -13.40 4.21 11.88
N GLY A 431 -14.08 4.98 11.04
CA GLY A 431 -13.56 6.20 10.44
C GLY A 431 -12.51 5.98 9.35
N ILE A 432 -11.76 7.04 9.05
CA ILE A 432 -10.88 7.11 7.86
C ILE A 432 -9.79 6.04 7.83
N GLY A 433 -9.34 5.54 8.99
CA GLY A 433 -8.36 4.46 9.10
C GLY A 433 -8.80 3.16 8.43
N ALA A 434 -10.11 2.91 8.44
CA ALA A 434 -10.70 1.73 7.81
C ALA A 434 -11.17 1.96 6.36
N ALA A 435 -11.11 3.19 5.84
CA ALA A 435 -11.53 3.52 4.48
C ALA A 435 -10.90 2.63 3.37
N PRO A 436 -9.64 2.14 3.47
CA PRO A 436 -9.07 1.27 2.44
C PRO A 436 -9.88 -0.02 2.20
N VAL A 437 -10.65 -0.49 3.18
CA VAL A 437 -11.53 -1.67 3.04
C VAL A 437 -12.61 -1.48 1.96
N LEU A 438 -12.97 -0.23 1.64
CA LEU A 438 -13.93 0.10 0.59
C LEU A 438 -13.45 -0.36 -0.81
N LEU A 439 -12.15 -0.53 -1.01
CA LEU A 439 -11.60 -1.02 -2.28
C LEU A 439 -11.98 -2.47 -2.60
N LEU A 440 -12.46 -3.23 -1.61
CA LEU A 440 -13.03 -4.56 -1.88
C LEU A 440 -14.29 -4.48 -2.77
N ILE A 441 -15.01 -3.35 -2.78
CA ILE A 441 -16.21 -3.16 -3.62
C ILE A 441 -15.86 -3.23 -5.10
N PRO A 442 -15.02 -2.31 -5.66
CA PRO A 442 -14.64 -2.38 -7.06
C PRO A 442 -13.84 -3.66 -7.38
N LEU A 443 -13.06 -4.19 -6.44
CA LEU A 443 -12.30 -5.43 -6.63
C LEU A 443 -13.21 -6.65 -6.86
N VAL A 444 -14.22 -6.82 -6.00
CA VAL A 444 -15.20 -7.90 -6.13
C VAL A 444 -16.09 -7.66 -7.36
N ALA A 445 -16.50 -6.42 -7.63
CA ALA A 445 -17.26 -6.08 -8.84
C ALA A 445 -16.49 -6.47 -10.11
N TRP A 446 -15.20 -6.09 -10.21
CA TRP A 446 -14.32 -6.49 -11.32
C TRP A 446 -14.23 -8.00 -11.44
N ALA A 447 -13.99 -8.71 -10.33
CA ALA A 447 -13.85 -10.15 -10.34
C ALA A 447 -15.12 -10.85 -10.87
N ARG A 448 -16.31 -10.40 -10.44
CA ARG A 448 -17.61 -10.95 -10.86
C ARG A 448 -17.92 -10.70 -12.34
N VAL A 449 -17.53 -9.53 -12.87
CA VAL A 449 -17.67 -9.22 -14.30
C VAL A 449 -16.67 -10.04 -15.12
N LYS A 450 -15.42 -10.14 -14.66
CA LYS A 450 -14.35 -10.84 -15.38
C LYS A 450 -14.61 -12.34 -15.51
N VAL A 451 -15.19 -12.98 -14.49
CA VAL A 451 -15.63 -14.38 -14.55
C VAL A 451 -17.01 -14.56 -15.21
N LYS A 452 -17.56 -13.51 -15.83
CA LYS A 452 -18.85 -13.50 -16.55
C LYS A 452 -20.06 -13.88 -15.70
N ALA A 453 -19.97 -13.77 -14.37
CA ALA A 453 -21.11 -14.07 -13.49
C ALA A 453 -22.18 -12.96 -13.50
N HIS A 454 -21.74 -11.71 -13.74
CA HIS A 454 -22.58 -10.51 -13.76
C HIS A 454 -22.11 -9.50 -14.81
N THR A 455 -22.99 -8.58 -15.20
CA THR A 455 -22.63 -7.40 -16.01
C THR A 455 -22.16 -6.25 -15.13
N VAL A 456 -21.50 -5.24 -15.73
CA VAL A 456 -21.05 -4.03 -15.02
C VAL A 456 -22.21 -3.30 -14.34
N LEU A 457 -23.36 -3.17 -15.03
CA LEU A 457 -24.52 -2.50 -14.44
C LEU A 457 -25.07 -3.25 -13.22
N GLN A 458 -25.07 -4.59 -13.26
CA GLN A 458 -25.54 -5.43 -12.15
C GLN A 458 -24.64 -5.33 -10.91
N THR A 459 -23.33 -5.15 -11.10
CA THR A 459 -22.39 -4.96 -9.99
C THR A 459 -22.45 -3.54 -9.45
N ILE A 460 -22.56 -2.51 -10.30
CA ILE A 460 -22.78 -1.12 -9.87
C ILE A 460 -24.06 -1.00 -9.04
N ALA A 461 -25.18 -1.53 -9.54
CA ALA A 461 -26.45 -1.51 -8.82
C ALA A 461 -26.34 -2.22 -7.46
N GLY A 462 -25.67 -3.38 -7.42
CA GLY A 462 -25.38 -4.08 -6.17
C GLY A 462 -24.60 -3.20 -5.18
N GLY A 463 -23.52 -2.56 -5.64
CA GLY A 463 -22.71 -1.66 -4.82
C GLY A 463 -23.50 -0.48 -4.28
N VAL A 464 -24.25 0.21 -5.14
CA VAL A 464 -25.09 1.37 -4.76
C VAL A 464 -26.14 0.97 -3.73
N VAL A 465 -26.84 -0.15 -3.91
CA VAL A 465 -27.83 -0.64 -2.94
C VAL A 465 -27.15 -0.94 -1.59
N GLY A 466 -26.01 -1.64 -1.60
CA GLY A 466 -25.25 -1.94 -0.39
C GLY A 466 -24.82 -0.71 0.40
N VAL A 467 -24.21 0.28 -0.28
CA VAL A 467 -23.78 1.55 0.33
C VAL A 467 -24.98 2.33 0.86
N SER A 468 -26.03 2.50 0.04
CA SER A 468 -27.17 3.36 0.37
C SER A 468 -27.98 2.83 1.55
N VAL A 469 -28.27 1.52 1.57
CA VAL A 469 -28.97 0.88 2.69
C VAL A 469 -28.17 1.04 3.98
N THR A 470 -26.86 0.85 3.91
CA THR A 470 -25.97 0.98 5.07
C THR A 470 -25.96 2.41 5.61
N LEU A 471 -25.71 3.41 4.75
CA LEU A 471 -25.66 4.81 5.18
C LEU A 471 -27.02 5.31 5.68
N ALA A 472 -28.13 4.93 5.04
CA ALA A 472 -29.46 5.28 5.51
C ALA A 472 -29.75 4.69 6.89
N THR A 473 -29.37 3.43 7.11
CA THR A 473 -29.54 2.77 8.41
C THR A 473 -28.66 3.44 9.47
N LEU A 474 -27.39 3.72 9.16
CA LEU A 474 -26.49 4.39 10.10
C LEU A 474 -27.00 5.77 10.51
N ARG A 475 -27.52 6.56 9.56
CA ARG A 475 -28.15 7.85 9.85
C ARG A 475 -29.39 7.72 10.72
N PHE A 476 -30.28 6.76 10.42
CA PHE A 476 -31.47 6.51 11.23
C PHE A 476 -31.11 6.16 12.69
N TRP A 477 -29.99 5.46 12.90
CA TRP A 477 -29.49 5.09 14.21
C TRP A 477 -28.58 6.14 14.86
N GLY A 478 -28.36 7.30 14.21
CA GLY A 478 -27.51 8.39 14.71
C GLY A 478 -26.04 8.01 14.87
N LEU A 479 -25.52 7.12 14.01
CA LEU A 479 -24.13 6.67 14.02
C LEU A 479 -23.22 7.41 13.03
N VAL A 480 -23.80 8.13 12.06
CA VAL A 480 -23.09 8.94 11.04
C VAL A 480 -23.92 10.16 10.67
#